data_AF-A0A6E8VH66-F1
#
_entry.id   AF-A0A6E8VH66-F1
#
_cell.length_a   1.000
_cell.length_b   1.000
_cell.length_c   1.000
_cell.angle_alpha   90.00
_cell.angle_beta   90.00
_cell.angle_gamma   90.00
#
_symmetry.space_group_name_H-M   'P 1'
#
loop_
_entity.id
_entity.type
_entity.pdbx_description
1 polymer ?
#
loop_
_entity_poly.entity_id
_entity_poly.type
_entity_poly.pdbx_seq_one_letter_code
_entity_poly.pdbx_strand_id
1 'polypeptide(L)'
;MKADKPDTTPWDQLEQLVKETRNFLTEYDDIVLHKELYRTLFMYHLTYLRDEVIQLMKKFTTLPKDVAEEKEIDCCGVMYHDKDAFKQHYEAAHNKKVLQSASMCELKMSLTKISFFERHLQDYILGGSVSSCELLLNLRRILRRLDHTLEF
;
A
#
# COMPACT_ATOMS: atom_id res chain seq x y z
N MET A 1 19.82 31.65 6.28
CA MET A 1 19.28 31.52 4.92
C MET A 1 18.25 30.42 4.93
N LYS A 2 16.95 30.76 4.95
CA LYS A 2 15.88 29.78 4.76
C LYS A 2 15.84 29.49 3.26
N ALA A 3 16.02 28.23 2.87
CA ALA A 3 15.78 27.81 1.50
C ALA A 3 14.28 27.96 1.24
N ASP A 4 13.94 28.90 0.38
CA ASP A 4 12.59 29.08 -0.14
C ASP A 4 12.29 27.82 -0.98
N LYS A 5 11.43 26.93 -0.48
CA LYS A 5 10.89 25.86 -1.32
C LYS A 5 10.06 26.58 -2.40
N PRO A 6 10.25 26.26 -3.69
CA PRO A 6 9.44 26.87 -4.74
C PRO A 6 7.97 26.66 -4.40
N ASP A 7 7.15 27.72 -4.53
CA ASP A 7 5.71 27.69 -4.30
C ASP A 7 5.09 26.64 -5.23
N THR A 8 4.97 25.43 -4.71
CA THR A 8 4.47 24.27 -5.43
C THR A 8 2.96 24.39 -5.41
N THR A 9 2.32 24.48 -6.58
CA THR A 9 0.89 24.72 -6.64
C THR A 9 0.14 23.51 -6.06
N PRO A 10 -1.11 23.69 -5.56
CA PRO A 10 -1.92 22.55 -5.11
C PRO A 10 -2.06 21.43 -6.15
N TRP A 11 -2.06 21.80 -7.43
CA TRP A 11 -2.14 20.86 -8.55
C TRP A 11 -0.84 20.07 -8.75
N ASP A 12 0.32 20.71 -8.59
CA ASP A 12 1.62 20.03 -8.65
C ASP A 12 1.76 19.02 -7.51
N GLN A 13 1.32 19.38 -6.30
CA GLN A 13 1.29 18.46 -5.16
C GLN A 13 0.37 17.27 -5.44
N LEU A 14 -0.81 17.52 -6.03
CA LEU A 14 -1.76 16.47 -6.40
C LEU A 14 -1.17 15.52 -7.44
N GLU A 15 -0.57 16.07 -8.51
CA GLU A 15 0.05 15.27 -9.57
C GLU A 15 1.17 14.39 -9.01
N GLN A 16 2.01 14.97 -8.14
CA GLN A 16 3.07 14.23 -7.47
C GLN A 16 2.51 13.10 -6.60
N LEU A 17 1.48 13.35 -5.79
CA LEU A 17 0.88 12.28 -4.99
C LEU A 17 0.23 11.20 -5.87
N VAL A 18 -0.50 11.58 -6.93
CA VAL A 18 -1.09 10.62 -7.87
C VAL A 18 -0.01 9.73 -8.46
N LYS A 19 1.11 10.30 -8.90
CA LYS A 19 2.28 9.56 -9.40
C LYS A 19 2.80 8.58 -8.35
N GLU A 20 3.00 9.02 -7.11
CA GLU A 20 3.48 8.13 -6.04
C GLU A 20 2.49 7.00 -5.72
N THR A 21 1.17 7.25 -5.74
CA THR A 21 0.17 6.18 -5.56
C THR A 21 0.20 5.15 -6.69
N ARG A 22 0.46 5.56 -7.94
CA ARG A 22 0.61 4.63 -9.08
C ARG A 22 1.89 3.80 -8.95
N ASN A 23 3.00 4.43 -8.59
CA ASN A 23 4.27 3.74 -8.38
C ASN A 23 4.14 2.70 -7.27
N PHE A 24 3.58 3.10 -6.12
CA PHE A 24 3.36 2.20 -4.99
C PHE A 24 2.47 1.01 -5.36
N LEU A 25 1.38 1.23 -6.10
CA LEU A 25 0.52 0.15 -6.60
C LEU A 25 1.25 -0.82 -7.53
N THR A 26 2.16 -0.30 -8.37
CA THR A 26 2.93 -1.10 -9.33
C THR A 26 3.95 -1.98 -8.62
N GLU A 27 4.55 -1.46 -7.56
CA GLU A 27 5.60 -2.17 -6.79
C GLU A 27 5.05 -2.97 -5.60
N TYR A 28 3.74 -2.90 -5.34
CA TYR A 28 3.15 -3.42 -4.10
C TYR A 28 3.44 -4.90 -3.88
N ASP A 29 3.26 -5.72 -4.92
CA ASP A 29 3.40 -7.17 -4.82
C ASP A 29 4.86 -7.55 -4.49
N ASP A 30 5.83 -6.82 -5.05
CA ASP A 30 7.26 -6.98 -4.74
C ASP A 30 7.59 -6.50 -3.31
N ILE A 31 6.95 -5.41 -2.86
CA ILE A 31 7.14 -4.88 -1.50
C ILE A 31 6.73 -5.94 -0.47
N VAL A 32 5.59 -6.59 -0.66
CA VAL A 32 5.03 -7.55 0.31
C VAL A 32 5.50 -8.98 0.10
N LEU A 33 6.25 -9.26 -0.98
CA LEU A 33 6.75 -10.58 -1.35
C LEU A 33 7.46 -11.31 -0.19
N HIS A 34 8.21 -10.57 0.62
CA HIS A 34 9.04 -11.12 1.70
C HIS A 34 8.50 -10.85 3.11
N LYS A 35 7.22 -10.45 3.23
CA LYS A 35 6.65 -9.98 4.51
C LYS A 35 6.83 -10.99 5.65
N GLU A 36 6.80 -12.29 5.35
CA GLU A 36 6.87 -13.36 6.36
C GLU A 36 8.23 -13.44 7.09
N LEU A 37 9.34 -13.01 6.48
CA LEU A 37 10.66 -13.02 7.14
C LEU A 37 10.72 -12.09 8.35
N TYR A 38 9.97 -11.00 8.29
CA TYR A 38 9.90 -9.97 9.34
C TYR A 38 8.45 -9.60 9.63
N ARG A 39 7.58 -10.61 9.72
CA ARG A 39 6.12 -10.47 9.78
C ARG A 39 5.66 -9.38 10.73
N THR A 40 6.10 -9.40 11.99
CA THR A 40 5.67 -8.41 12.99
C THR A 40 5.99 -6.97 12.57
N LEU A 41 7.21 -6.74 12.08
CA LEU A 41 7.64 -5.40 11.65
C LEU A 41 6.88 -4.95 10.40
N PHE A 42 6.73 -5.84 9.41
CA PHE A 42 5.97 -5.57 8.20
C PHE A 42 4.50 -5.26 8.49
N MET A 43 3.86 -6.08 9.31
CA MET A 43 2.46 -5.90 9.69
C MET A 43 2.24 -4.58 10.44
N TYR A 44 3.19 -4.19 11.31
CA TYR A 44 3.15 -2.87 11.96
C TYR A 44 3.13 -1.73 10.92
N HIS A 45 4.08 -1.73 9.99
CA HIS A 45 4.18 -0.68 8.97
C HIS A 45 2.98 -0.68 8.01
N LEU A 46 2.53 -1.85 7.55
CA LEU A 46 1.36 -1.94 6.67
C LEU A 46 0.06 -1.51 7.37
N THR A 47 -0.09 -1.80 8.67
CA THR A 47 -1.24 -1.33 9.46
C THR A 47 -1.20 0.18 9.61
N TYR A 48 -0.04 0.74 9.94
CA TYR A 48 0.14 2.18 10.03
C TYR A 48 -0.19 2.87 8.69
N LEU A 49 0.38 2.37 7.59
CA LEU A 49 0.11 2.87 6.26
C LEU A 49 -1.38 2.80 5.89
N ARG A 50 -2.06 1.73 6.27
CA ARG A 50 -3.50 1.57 6.06
C ARG A 50 -4.30 2.68 6.74
N ASP A 51 -3.96 3.02 7.98
CA ASP A 51 -4.64 4.07 8.72
C ASP A 51 -4.44 5.45 8.09
N GLU A 52 -3.22 5.74 7.60
CA GLU A 52 -2.93 6.97 6.87
C GLU A 52 -3.71 7.06 5.55
N VAL A 53 -3.82 5.95 4.79
CA VAL A 53 -4.64 5.90 3.57
C VAL A 53 -6.11 6.19 3.90
N ILE A 54 -6.66 5.58 4.96
CA ILE A 54 -8.03 5.84 5.41
C ILE A 54 -8.20 7.30 5.81
N GLN A 55 -7.26 7.87 6.56
CA GLN A 55 -7.30 9.26 6.99
C GLN A 55 -7.31 10.22 5.79
N LEU A 56 -6.43 9.98 4.82
CA LEU A 56 -6.38 10.79 3.60
C LEU A 56 -7.67 10.68 2.78
N MET A 57 -8.23 9.47 2.65
CA MET A 57 -9.51 9.29 1.96
C MET A 57 -10.64 10.03 2.68
N LYS A 58 -10.70 9.98 4.02
CA LYS A 58 -11.70 10.72 4.82
C LYS A 58 -11.60 12.23 4.68
N LYS A 59 -10.39 12.76 4.43
CA LYS A 59 -10.18 14.20 4.19
C LYS A 59 -10.94 14.69 2.95
N PHE A 60 -11.08 13.86 1.92
CA PHE A 60 -11.69 14.25 0.64
C PHE A 60 -13.01 13.56 0.33
N THR A 61 -13.43 12.59 1.14
CA THR A 61 -14.68 11.85 0.96
C THR A 61 -15.35 11.56 2.30
N THR A 62 -16.68 11.58 2.31
CA THR A 62 -17.45 10.90 3.35
C THR A 62 -17.43 9.41 3.04
N LEU A 63 -16.45 8.68 3.57
CA LEU A 63 -16.39 7.22 3.40
C LEU A 63 -17.69 6.58 3.93
N PRO A 64 -18.49 5.90 3.10
CA PRO A 64 -19.47 4.95 3.61
C PRO A 64 -18.72 3.88 4.43
N LYS A 65 -19.33 3.35 5.48
CA LYS A 65 -18.84 2.11 6.10
C LYS A 65 -18.92 1.03 5.02
N ASP A 66 -17.77 0.53 4.57
CA ASP A 66 -17.71 -0.59 3.63
C ASP A 66 -18.47 -1.77 4.25
N VAL A 67 -19.46 -2.27 3.51
CA VAL A 67 -20.11 -3.56 3.79
C VAL A 67 -19.08 -4.60 3.37
N ALA A 68 -18.73 -5.52 4.28
CA ALA A 68 -17.81 -6.60 3.99
C ALA A 68 -18.38 -7.46 2.84
N GLU A 69 -17.85 -7.26 1.63
CA GLU A 69 -18.06 -8.17 0.51
C GLU A 69 -17.02 -9.27 0.62
N GLU A 70 -17.46 -10.53 0.71
CA GLU A 70 -16.59 -11.69 0.52
C GLU A 70 -15.98 -11.60 -0.87
N LYS A 71 -14.67 -11.39 -0.94
CA LYS A 71 -13.95 -11.21 -2.21
C LYS A 71 -13.13 -12.45 -2.54
N GLU A 72 -13.29 -12.86 -3.79
CA GLU A 72 -12.47 -13.85 -4.46
C GLU A 72 -11.05 -13.29 -4.65
N ILE A 73 -10.05 -14.13 -4.44
CA ILE A 73 -8.63 -13.75 -4.47
C ILE A 73 -8.02 -14.39 -5.71
N ASP A 74 -7.55 -13.59 -6.68
CA ASP A 74 -6.80 -14.10 -7.83
C ASP A 74 -5.31 -14.20 -7.51
N CYS A 75 -4.71 -15.35 -7.76
CA CYS A 75 -3.26 -15.54 -7.69
C CYS A 75 -2.81 -16.55 -8.74
N CYS A 76 -1.81 -16.17 -9.55
CA CYS A 76 -1.32 -16.96 -10.68
C CYS A 76 -2.41 -17.35 -11.71
N GLY A 77 -3.45 -16.52 -11.87
CA GLY A 77 -4.61 -16.80 -12.73
C GLY A 77 -5.58 -17.84 -12.18
N VAL A 78 -5.49 -18.13 -10.87
CA VAL A 78 -6.40 -19.02 -10.15
C VAL A 78 -7.18 -18.20 -9.13
N MET A 79 -8.50 -18.34 -9.16
CA MET A 79 -9.42 -17.71 -8.21
C MET A 79 -9.55 -18.60 -6.97
N TYR A 80 -9.34 -18.00 -5.79
CA TYR A 80 -9.51 -18.63 -4.50
C TYR A 80 -10.69 -18.00 -3.77
N HIS A 81 -11.62 -18.86 -3.32
CA HIS A 81 -12.74 -18.47 -2.47
C HIS A 81 -12.52 -18.89 -1.01
N ASP A 82 -11.50 -19.72 -0.77
CA ASP A 82 -11.12 -20.24 0.54
C ASP A 82 -9.75 -19.68 0.96
N LYS A 83 -9.69 -19.18 2.20
CA LYS A 83 -8.51 -18.53 2.77
C LYS A 83 -7.35 -19.52 2.96
N ASP A 84 -7.66 -20.76 3.35
CA ASP A 84 -6.64 -21.78 3.60
C ASP A 84 -6.04 -22.29 2.29
N ALA A 85 -6.87 -22.51 1.26
CA ALA A 85 -6.41 -22.87 -0.08
C ALA A 85 -5.50 -21.79 -0.69
N PHE A 86 -5.89 -20.52 -0.58
CA PHE A 86 -5.03 -19.40 -1.01
C PHE A 86 -3.70 -19.40 -0.25
N LYS A 87 -3.73 -19.53 1.08
CA LYS A 87 -2.52 -19.52 1.92
C LYS A 87 -1.58 -20.66 1.56
N GLN A 88 -2.09 -21.87 1.35
CA GLN A 88 -1.29 -23.02 0.93
C GLN A 88 -0.66 -22.81 -0.44
N HIS A 89 -1.43 -22.28 -1.41
CA HIS A 89 -0.88 -21.91 -2.71
C HIS A 89 0.22 -20.87 -2.59
N TYR A 90 -0.05 -19.78 -1.86
CA TYR A 90 0.88 -18.68 -1.70
C TYR A 90 2.18 -19.14 -1.01
N GLU A 91 2.07 -19.95 0.04
CA GLU A 91 3.22 -20.53 0.72
C GLU A 91 4.05 -21.44 -0.19
N ALA A 92 3.39 -22.28 -0.99
CA ALA A 92 4.05 -23.24 -1.88
C ALA A 92 4.66 -22.60 -3.14
N ALA A 93 3.92 -21.69 -3.78
CA ALA A 93 4.28 -21.07 -5.04
C ALA A 93 5.18 -19.83 -4.86
N HIS A 94 4.97 -19.05 -3.81
CA HIS A 94 5.68 -17.80 -3.56
C HIS A 94 6.64 -17.88 -2.38
N ASN A 95 6.29 -18.43 -1.22
CA ASN A 95 7.20 -18.39 -0.06
C ASN A 95 8.35 -19.42 -0.11
N LYS A 96 8.11 -20.67 -0.55
CA LYS A 96 9.06 -21.77 -0.31
C LYS A 96 10.43 -21.62 -0.99
N LYS A 97 10.50 -20.95 -2.14
CA LYS A 97 11.78 -20.67 -2.84
C LYS A 97 12.34 -19.28 -2.52
N VAL A 98 11.49 -18.33 -2.21
CA VAL A 98 11.84 -16.92 -2.03
C VAL A 98 12.39 -16.64 -0.63
N LEU A 99 11.92 -17.33 0.41
CA LEU A 99 12.48 -17.26 1.76
C LEU A 99 13.94 -17.74 1.83
N GLN A 100 14.38 -18.57 0.89
CA GLN A 100 15.76 -19.08 0.82
C GLN A 100 16.72 -18.12 0.10
N SER A 101 16.21 -17.15 -0.66
CA SER A 101 17.02 -16.25 -1.50
C SER A 101 16.85 -14.76 -1.22
N ALA A 102 15.89 -14.36 -0.37
CA ALA A 102 15.68 -12.97 -0.02
C ALA A 102 16.90 -12.39 0.72
N SER A 103 17.52 -11.40 0.11
CA SER A 103 18.60 -10.66 0.72
C SER A 103 18.06 -9.69 1.77
N MET A 104 18.87 -9.42 2.80
CA MET A 104 18.61 -8.31 3.74
C MET A 104 18.45 -6.95 3.01
N CYS A 105 18.99 -6.83 1.79
CA CYS A 105 18.87 -5.64 0.97
C CYS A 105 17.42 -5.47 0.45
N GLU A 106 16.83 -6.53 -0.12
CA GLU A 106 15.45 -6.51 -0.62
C GLU A 106 14.45 -6.16 0.48
N LEU A 107 14.63 -6.74 1.67
CA LEU A 107 13.81 -6.42 2.84
C LEU A 107 13.91 -4.95 3.27
N LYS A 108 15.13 -4.42 3.37
CA LYS A 108 15.36 -3.01 3.70
C LYS A 108 14.76 -2.08 2.63
N MET A 109 14.87 -2.47 1.37
CA MET A 109 14.31 -1.72 0.25
C MET A 109 12.78 -1.68 0.34
N SER A 110 12.10 -2.81 0.59
CA SER A 110 10.66 -2.83 0.76
C SER A 110 10.18 -1.95 1.92
N LEU A 111 10.84 -2.03 3.08
CA LEU A 111 10.53 -1.13 4.22
C LEU A 111 10.76 0.34 3.87
N THR A 112 11.83 0.64 3.13
CA THR A 112 12.12 2.01 2.68
C THR A 112 11.03 2.54 1.75
N LYS A 113 10.55 1.71 0.82
CA LYS A 113 9.45 2.06 -0.09
C LYS A 113 8.15 2.34 0.67
N ILE A 114 7.84 1.53 1.68
CA ILE A 114 6.70 1.78 2.58
C ILE A 114 6.86 3.14 3.27
N SER A 115 7.99 3.37 3.96
CA SER A 115 8.22 4.62 4.68
C SER A 115 8.27 5.86 3.79
N PHE A 116 8.71 5.72 2.54
CA PHE A 116 8.70 6.81 1.57
C PHE A 116 7.27 7.18 1.18
N PHE A 117 6.43 6.17 0.89
CA PHE A 117 5.03 6.39 0.58
C PHE A 117 4.23 6.92 1.77
N GLU A 118 4.48 6.40 2.99
CA GLU A 118 3.92 6.93 4.24
C GLU A 118 4.19 8.44 4.37
N ARG A 119 5.43 8.88 4.13
CA ARG A 119 5.79 10.30 4.18
C ARG A 119 5.00 11.14 3.18
N HIS A 120 4.84 10.65 1.95
CA HIS A 120 4.03 11.33 0.95
C HIS A 120 2.55 11.47 1.35
N LEU A 121 1.98 10.44 1.98
CA LEU A 121 0.63 10.52 2.53
C LEU A 121 0.53 11.54 3.65
N GLN A 122 1.45 11.48 4.64
CA GLN A 122 1.46 12.42 5.76
C GLN A 122 1.61 13.87 5.30
N ASP A 123 2.56 14.14 4.41
CA ASP A 123 2.76 15.48 3.83
C ASP A 123 1.48 15.99 3.18
N TYR A 124 0.74 15.12 2.47
CA TYR A 124 -0.51 15.49 1.81
C TYR A 124 -1.72 15.57 2.75
N ILE A 125 -1.76 14.75 3.80
CA ILE A 125 -2.75 14.85 4.88
C ILE A 125 -2.62 16.20 5.59
N LEU A 126 -1.39 16.69 5.80
CA LEU A 126 -1.13 17.98 6.42
C LEU A 126 -1.36 19.16 5.46
N GLY A 127 -0.79 19.11 4.25
CA GLY A 127 -0.73 20.27 3.35
C GLY A 127 -1.64 20.23 2.13
N GLY A 128 -2.03 19.05 1.65
CA GLY A 128 -2.80 18.90 0.41
C GLY A 128 -4.22 19.47 0.54
N SER A 129 -4.68 20.23 -0.44
CA SER A 129 -5.98 20.92 -0.39
C SER A 129 -6.98 20.49 -1.45
N VAL A 130 -6.54 19.72 -2.44
CA VAL A 130 -7.35 19.27 -3.58
C VAL A 130 -7.27 17.75 -3.74
N SER A 131 -8.21 17.19 -4.48
CA SER A 131 -8.20 15.76 -4.83
C SER A 131 -8.68 15.56 -6.26
N SER A 132 -8.43 14.37 -6.80
CA SER A 132 -8.96 13.91 -8.10
C SER A 132 -9.63 12.55 -7.94
N CYS A 133 -10.54 12.22 -8.86
CA CYS A 133 -11.15 10.89 -8.93
C CYS A 133 -10.07 9.80 -9.03
N GLU A 134 -9.00 10.06 -9.77
CA GLU A 134 -7.89 9.13 -9.90
C GLU A 134 -7.18 8.88 -8.56
N LEU A 135 -6.85 9.93 -7.81
CA LEU A 135 -6.23 9.78 -6.50
C LEU A 135 -7.10 8.90 -5.60
N LEU A 136 -8.40 9.17 -5.55
CA LEU A 136 -9.35 8.42 -4.71
C LEU A 136 -9.46 6.95 -5.14
N LEU A 137 -9.47 6.67 -6.45
CA LEU A 137 -9.48 5.30 -6.97
C LEU A 137 -8.18 4.55 -6.64
N ASN A 138 -7.02 5.20 -6.76
CA ASN A 138 -5.74 4.61 -6.41
C ASN A 138 -5.65 4.32 -4.91
N LEU A 139 -6.02 5.27 -4.06
CA LEU A 139 -6.06 5.08 -2.59
C LEU A 139 -7.01 3.93 -2.22
N ARG A 140 -8.17 3.82 -2.86
CA ARG A 140 -9.10 2.70 -2.63
C ARG A 140 -8.50 1.35 -3.05
N ARG A 141 -7.74 1.30 -4.14
CA ARG A 141 -7.03 0.08 -4.58
C ARG A 141 -5.93 -0.30 -3.59
N ILE A 142 -5.16 0.68 -3.11
CA ILE A 142 -4.11 0.48 -2.09
C ILE A 142 -4.75 -0.05 -0.80
N LEU A 143 -5.82 0.58 -0.32
CA LEU A 143 -6.54 0.15 0.87
C LEU A 143 -6.99 -1.31 0.78
N ARG A 144 -7.59 -1.70 -0.36
CA ARG A 144 -8.00 -3.10 -0.59
C ARG A 144 -6.83 -4.08 -0.54
N ARG A 145 -5.68 -3.73 -1.14
CA ARG A 145 -4.48 -4.57 -1.11
C ARG A 145 -3.89 -4.67 0.29
N LEU A 146 -3.92 -3.58 1.06
CA LEU A 146 -3.49 -3.53 2.46
C LEU A 146 -4.39 -4.38 3.35
N ASP A 147 -5.72 -4.21 3.26
CA ASP A 147 -6.71 -5.03 3.98
C ASP A 147 -6.46 -6.51 3.73
N HIS A 148 -6.33 -6.88 2.45
CA HIS A 148 -6.02 -8.24 2.06
C HIS A 148 -4.70 -8.71 2.69
N THR A 149 -3.61 -7.95 2.53
CA THR A 149 -2.29 -8.36 3.06
C THR A 149 -2.24 -8.47 4.58
N LEU A 150 -3.05 -7.70 5.31
CA LEU A 150 -3.11 -7.68 6.77
C LEU A 150 -4.05 -8.76 7.34
N GLU A 151 -5.04 -9.22 6.58
CA GLU A 151 -5.91 -10.34 6.97
C GLU A 151 -5.20 -11.71 6.91
N PHE A 152 -4.07 -11.81 6.19
CA PHE A 152 -3.29 -13.04 5.96
C PHE A 152 -1.84 -12.94 6.47
#